data_AF-A0A7Y1ZW03-F1
#
_entry.id   AF-A0A7Y1ZW03-F1
#
_cell.length_a   1.000
_cell.length_b   1.000
_cell.length_c   1.000
_cell.angle_alpha   90.00
_cell.angle_beta   90.00
_cell.angle_gamma   90.00
#
_symmetry.space_group_name_H-M   'P 1'
#
loop_
_entity.id
_entity.type
_entity.pdbx_description
1 polymer ?
#
loop_
_entity_poly.entity_id
_entity_poly.type
_entity_poly.pdbx_seq_one_letter_code
_entity_poly.pdbx_strand_id
1 'polypeptide(L)'
;MQRTTRRAAPAVLTGLALLAAACGTGSDDAADQVPITPSTTAAPPATDAAPVTEGPPATDAPVATDAPASTVAETAPPTTIDPAEARTIEQVNEYIAAAAAFDQAGADVQFPQGLTFAAGGAPGYSRYVFREHSEGVVPTLVEGPIDGTVRCQDAALPCSYRDLKELHTSGADLPAALQMNADELATLVAQLDELNAFAEAHRDVQDACAAGFVSDRIQTPNMGSHFYNIDTIGNGFDPGEPEILLYAKADGTLPDGALDQCEDGVWTGEPMVLVGTAFIIPPQVIGDDHPDTFAGPLDNWHIHYNLCRGNAEGRDSFLPKSQCEAQGGNFSEALGWMLHAWVADDFDNQLGVFSMWNSTITPVLDPDTIREYREVRGSDFPEGAEQSLIADFLYSGELTVAPGQPLFFNNVDAVPHTVTAGTPSDPDLDEFDSGLLTPGTNFAVTFDQPGTYSLFCTLHPDMVASVTVTGS
;
A
#
# COMPACT_ATOMS: atom_id res chain seq x y z
N MET A 1 50.73 -38.25 -0.08
CA MET A 1 51.07 -39.27 -1.09
C MET A 1 49.97 -39.28 -2.15
N GLN A 2 50.30 -39.52 -3.44
CA GLN A 2 49.41 -39.87 -4.59
C GLN A 2 47.96 -39.32 -4.54
N ARG A 3 47.55 -38.26 -5.26
CA ARG A 3 47.51 -38.09 -6.74
C ARG A 3 46.99 -39.32 -7.51
N THR A 4 45.73 -39.22 -7.96
CA THR A 4 45.13 -40.05 -9.01
C THR A 4 44.46 -39.17 -10.06
N THR A 5 45.16 -38.93 -11.16
CA THR A 5 44.63 -38.27 -12.36
C THR A 5 43.95 -39.29 -13.28
N ARG A 6 42.81 -38.94 -13.90
CA ARG A 6 42.39 -39.52 -15.18
C ARG A 6 42.00 -38.43 -16.17
N ARG A 7 42.67 -38.41 -17.32
CA ARG A 7 42.26 -37.70 -18.54
C ARG A 7 41.66 -38.71 -19.50
N ALA A 8 40.60 -38.33 -20.20
CA ALA A 8 40.29 -38.77 -21.56
C ALA A 8 39.53 -37.62 -22.24
N ALA A 9 39.79 -37.39 -23.52
CA ALA A 9 39.22 -36.29 -24.31
C ALA A 9 38.54 -36.88 -25.58
N PRO A 10 38.21 -36.09 -26.61
CA PRO A 10 36.85 -35.63 -26.87
C PRO A 10 36.19 -36.35 -28.06
N ALA A 11 34.91 -36.08 -28.30
CA ALA A 11 34.21 -36.46 -29.53
C ALA A 11 33.78 -35.20 -30.31
N VAL A 12 34.11 -35.16 -31.61
CA VAL A 12 33.73 -34.11 -32.56
C VAL A 12 32.94 -34.76 -33.69
N LEU A 13 31.77 -34.21 -34.04
CA LEU A 13 31.07 -34.40 -35.32
C LEU A 13 29.95 -33.33 -35.42
N THR A 14 30.26 -32.13 -35.93
CA THR A 14 30.15 -31.72 -37.35
C THR A 14 28.70 -31.68 -37.86
N GLY A 15 28.20 -30.45 -38.08
CA GLY A 15 26.78 -30.16 -38.32
C GLY A 15 26.25 -30.42 -39.74
N LEU A 16 25.08 -29.83 -40.02
CA LEU A 16 24.70 -29.38 -41.36
C LEU A 16 23.72 -28.21 -41.26
N ALA A 17 23.91 -27.19 -42.10
CA ALA A 17 22.98 -26.08 -42.27
C ALA A 17 22.08 -26.31 -43.49
N LEU A 18 20.90 -25.70 -43.53
CA LEU A 18 20.13 -25.51 -44.77
C LEU A 18 19.21 -24.28 -44.67
N LEU A 19 19.37 -23.37 -45.63
CA LEU A 19 18.52 -22.20 -45.85
C LEU A 19 17.19 -22.60 -46.50
N ALA A 20 16.12 -21.85 -46.23
CA ALA A 20 15.28 -21.27 -47.29
C ALA A 20 14.40 -20.14 -46.74
N ALA A 21 14.28 -19.04 -47.49
CA ALA A 21 13.38 -17.92 -47.21
C ALA A 21 12.18 -17.95 -48.16
N ALA A 22 11.07 -17.30 -47.77
CA ALA A 22 10.17 -16.61 -48.71
C ALA A 22 9.24 -15.62 -47.98
N CYS A 23 8.96 -14.49 -48.63
CA CYS A 23 8.14 -13.40 -48.11
C CYS A 23 6.63 -13.68 -48.17
N GLY A 24 5.87 -13.00 -47.32
CA GLY A 24 4.41 -12.87 -47.44
C GLY A 24 3.97 -11.46 -47.05
N THR A 25 3.81 -10.58 -48.03
CA THR A 25 3.25 -9.22 -47.85
C THR A 25 1.72 -9.24 -47.88
N GLY A 26 1.07 -8.57 -46.94
CA GLY A 26 -0.36 -8.28 -46.97
C GLY A 26 -0.63 -6.93 -46.30
N SER A 27 -1.24 -6.01 -47.05
CA SER A 27 -1.55 -4.64 -46.62
C SER A 27 -3.03 -4.51 -46.25
N ASP A 28 -3.33 -3.46 -45.48
CA ASP A 28 -4.64 -2.78 -45.35
C ASP A 28 -5.80 -3.64 -44.78
N ASP A 29 -6.65 -3.16 -43.87
CA ASP A 29 -7.33 -1.87 -43.91
C ASP A 29 -7.86 -1.45 -42.51
N ALA A 30 -8.45 -0.26 -42.42
CA ALA A 30 -8.88 0.39 -41.17
C ALA A 30 -10.02 -0.31 -40.41
N ALA A 31 -10.05 -0.10 -39.08
CA ALA A 31 -11.19 -0.40 -38.21
C ALA A 31 -11.73 0.89 -37.57
N ASP A 32 -13.06 1.05 -37.60
CA ASP A 32 -13.78 2.29 -37.28
C ASP A 32 -13.58 2.83 -35.85
N GLN A 33 -13.55 4.16 -35.73
CA GLN A 33 -13.96 4.85 -34.51
C GLN A 33 -15.35 5.45 -34.69
N VAL A 34 -16.28 5.10 -33.81
CA VAL A 34 -17.63 5.69 -33.73
C VAL A 34 -17.87 6.21 -32.31
N PRO A 35 -17.74 7.53 -32.07
CA PRO A 35 -18.18 8.13 -30.82
C PRO A 35 -19.70 8.38 -30.86
N ILE A 36 -20.44 7.80 -29.92
CA ILE A 36 -21.90 7.99 -29.81
C ILE A 36 -22.20 9.00 -28.71
N THR A 37 -22.54 10.23 -29.10
CA THR A 37 -23.08 11.27 -28.20
C THR A 37 -24.58 11.11 -27.99
N PRO A 38 -25.11 11.16 -26.75
CA PRO A 38 -26.56 11.24 -26.52
C PRO A 38 -27.05 12.69 -26.61
N SER A 39 -27.91 12.98 -27.59
CA SER A 39 -28.62 14.27 -27.71
C SER A 39 -29.92 14.29 -26.91
N THR A 40 -30.15 15.37 -26.18
CA THR A 40 -31.40 15.69 -25.47
C THR A 40 -32.54 16.14 -26.41
N THR A 41 -33.81 15.90 -26.05
CA THR A 41 -35.01 16.51 -26.67
C THR A 41 -36.20 16.51 -25.67
N ALA A 42 -37.15 17.45 -25.78
CA ALA A 42 -38.15 17.82 -24.74
C ALA A 42 -39.56 18.14 -25.33
N ALA A 43 -40.63 18.60 -24.65
CA ALA A 43 -40.73 19.21 -23.31
C ALA A 43 -42.07 19.13 -22.50
N PRO A 44 -43.26 19.63 -22.96
CA PRO A 44 -44.05 20.52 -22.06
C PRO A 44 -45.56 20.15 -21.90
N PRO A 45 -46.46 21.03 -21.37
CA PRO A 45 -46.51 21.77 -20.08
C PRO A 45 -47.93 21.80 -19.40
N ALA A 46 -48.05 22.39 -18.19
CA ALA A 46 -49.25 23.07 -17.62
C ALA A 46 -48.89 23.77 -16.28
N THR A 47 -48.96 25.10 -16.07
CA THR A 47 -50.12 25.99 -15.71
C THR A 47 -50.87 25.57 -14.42
N ASP A 48 -51.21 26.41 -13.43
CA ASP A 48 -51.26 27.90 -13.37
C ASP A 48 -51.28 28.49 -11.91
N ALA A 49 -51.01 29.80 -11.80
CA ALA A 49 -51.38 30.82 -10.77
C ALA A 49 -51.50 30.56 -9.23
N ALA A 50 -50.92 31.49 -8.44
CA ALA A 50 -51.26 31.84 -7.03
C ALA A 50 -52.28 33.04 -6.98
N PRO A 51 -52.70 33.68 -5.84
CA PRO A 51 -51.80 34.45 -4.94
C PRO A 51 -52.26 34.82 -3.47
N VAL A 52 -51.33 35.40 -2.65
CA VAL A 52 -51.39 36.27 -1.41
C VAL A 52 -52.51 36.14 -0.32
N THR A 53 -52.30 36.44 0.99
CA THR A 53 -51.95 37.76 1.62
C THR A 53 -51.41 37.69 3.08
N GLU A 54 -50.64 38.71 3.50
CA GLU A 54 -50.24 39.08 4.89
C GLU A 54 -51.43 39.75 5.68
N GLY A 55 -51.48 40.03 6.99
CA GLY A 55 -50.48 40.40 8.02
C GLY A 55 -51.13 40.71 9.43
N PRO A 56 -50.46 41.41 10.39
CA PRO A 56 -50.66 41.29 11.86
C PRO A 56 -51.15 42.61 12.56
N PRO A 57 -50.86 43.04 13.84
CA PRO A 57 -50.32 42.43 15.10
C PRO A 57 -51.02 42.87 16.45
N ALA A 58 -50.36 42.64 17.62
CA ALA A 58 -50.42 43.39 18.93
C ALA A 58 -51.56 43.04 19.96
N THR A 59 -51.49 43.24 21.30
CA THR A 59 -50.51 43.88 22.25
C THR A 59 -50.76 43.49 23.74
N ASP A 60 -49.74 43.67 24.60
CA ASP A 60 -49.72 44.08 26.04
C ASP A 60 -50.27 43.25 27.24
N ALA A 61 -49.58 43.45 28.38
CA ALA A 61 -49.80 42.88 29.73
C ALA A 61 -50.42 43.91 30.72
N PRO A 62 -50.65 43.54 32.00
CA PRO A 62 -50.03 44.33 33.08
C PRO A 62 -49.57 43.54 34.35
N VAL A 63 -48.94 44.27 35.28
CA VAL A 63 -48.14 43.81 36.44
C VAL A 63 -48.81 44.03 37.81
N ALA A 64 -48.62 43.11 38.77
CA ALA A 64 -48.61 43.27 40.25
C ALA A 64 -48.36 41.88 40.92
N THR A 65 -47.71 41.66 42.07
CA THR A 65 -47.14 42.51 43.16
C THR A 65 -46.10 41.70 43.98
N ASP A 66 -45.20 42.37 44.71
CA ASP A 66 -44.18 41.76 45.60
C ASP A 66 -44.71 40.96 46.81
N ALA A 67 -44.01 39.87 47.17
CA ALA A 67 -43.54 39.48 48.53
C ALA A 67 -43.08 37.99 48.60
N PRO A 68 -42.26 37.61 49.60
CA PRO A 68 -40.91 38.06 49.90
C PRO A 68 -39.86 36.97 49.53
N ALA A 69 -38.57 37.30 49.64
CA ALA A 69 -37.48 36.38 49.30
C ALA A 69 -37.50 35.08 50.13
N SER A 70 -37.65 33.95 49.44
CA SER A 70 -37.22 32.63 49.92
C SER A 70 -35.89 32.31 49.26
N THR A 71 -34.85 32.05 50.06
CA THR A 71 -33.56 31.58 49.55
C THR A 71 -33.73 30.17 48.98
N VAL A 72 -33.97 30.09 47.68
CA VAL A 72 -33.84 28.84 46.92
C VAL A 72 -32.36 28.49 46.92
N ALA A 73 -32.01 27.32 47.45
CA ALA A 73 -30.66 26.79 47.33
C ALA A 73 -30.32 26.66 45.84
N GLU A 74 -29.09 27.02 45.48
CA GLU A 74 -28.54 26.80 44.15
C GLU A 74 -28.63 25.29 43.85
N THR A 75 -29.62 24.92 43.03
CA THR A 75 -29.76 23.54 42.55
C THR A 75 -28.54 23.25 41.69
N ALA A 76 -27.70 22.34 42.16
CA ALA A 76 -26.69 21.71 41.32
C ALA A 76 -27.35 21.28 39.99
N PRO A 77 -26.68 21.45 38.84
CA PRO A 77 -27.24 21.03 37.56
C PRO A 77 -27.63 19.55 37.66
N PRO A 78 -28.75 19.13 37.05
CA PRO A 78 -29.20 17.75 37.17
C PRO A 78 -28.14 16.85 36.54
N THR A 79 -27.54 15.97 37.35
CA THR A 79 -26.56 14.96 36.90
C THR A 79 -27.24 13.80 36.17
N THR A 80 -28.32 14.09 35.45
CA THR A 80 -29.04 13.16 34.58
C THR A 80 -28.44 13.32 33.18
N ILE A 81 -27.42 12.52 32.92
CA ILE A 81 -26.94 12.16 31.57
C ILE A 81 -28.18 11.78 30.73
N ASP A 82 -28.22 12.21 29.46
CA ASP A 82 -29.34 11.86 28.57
C ASP A 82 -29.41 10.33 28.42
N PRO A 83 -30.57 9.67 28.46
CA PRO A 83 -30.67 8.24 28.16
C PRO A 83 -30.04 7.80 26.82
N ALA A 84 -29.96 8.69 25.82
CA ALA A 84 -29.21 8.45 24.59
C ALA A 84 -27.69 8.51 24.84
N GLU A 85 -27.19 9.59 25.44
CA GLU A 85 -25.79 9.77 25.85
C GLU A 85 -25.30 8.59 26.73
N ALA A 86 -26.13 8.11 27.66
CA ALA A 86 -25.84 6.97 28.51
C ALA A 86 -25.71 5.65 27.72
N ARG A 87 -26.55 5.43 26.70
CA ARG A 87 -26.44 4.27 25.79
C ARG A 87 -25.17 4.36 24.92
N THR A 88 -24.87 5.54 24.40
CA THR A 88 -23.64 5.78 23.63
C THR A 88 -22.41 5.50 24.51
N ILE A 89 -22.38 6.00 25.75
CA ILE A 89 -21.30 5.68 26.70
C ILE A 89 -21.20 4.17 26.96
N GLU A 90 -22.32 3.45 27.10
CA GLU A 90 -22.30 1.98 27.27
C GLU A 90 -21.67 1.29 26.05
N GLN A 91 -22.13 1.61 24.82
CA GLN A 91 -21.63 1.05 23.56
C GLN A 91 -20.14 1.38 23.30
N VAL A 92 -19.72 2.62 23.56
CA VAL A 92 -18.30 3.03 23.48
C VAL A 92 -17.43 2.23 24.45
N ASN A 93 -17.90 2.01 25.69
CA ASN A 93 -17.18 1.18 26.66
C ASN A 93 -17.15 -0.30 26.26
N GLU A 94 -18.19 -0.82 25.63
CA GLU A 94 -18.18 -2.18 25.05
C GLU A 94 -17.13 -2.31 23.93
N TYR A 95 -16.98 -1.30 23.05
CA TYR A 95 -15.94 -1.30 22.02
C TYR A 95 -14.54 -1.20 22.61
N ILE A 96 -14.31 -0.34 23.60
CA ILE A 96 -13.03 -0.27 24.31
C ILE A 96 -12.71 -1.62 24.98
N ALA A 97 -13.69 -2.27 25.62
CA ALA A 97 -13.49 -3.57 26.25
C ALA A 97 -13.24 -4.71 25.24
N ALA A 98 -13.90 -4.68 24.08
CA ALA A 98 -13.70 -5.65 23.02
C ALA A 98 -12.36 -5.45 22.29
N ALA A 99 -11.96 -4.20 22.01
CA ALA A 99 -10.67 -3.86 21.44
C ALA A 99 -9.52 -4.20 22.41
N ALA A 100 -9.68 -3.96 23.71
CA ALA A 100 -8.71 -4.38 24.73
C ALA A 100 -8.62 -5.90 24.93
N ALA A 101 -9.54 -6.67 24.33
CA ALA A 101 -9.50 -8.13 24.28
C ALA A 101 -9.02 -8.68 22.92
N PHE A 102 -8.71 -7.80 21.95
CA PHE A 102 -8.11 -8.20 20.68
C PHE A 102 -6.64 -8.57 20.89
N ASP A 103 -6.30 -9.81 20.55
CA ASP A 103 -4.92 -10.29 20.55
C ASP A 103 -4.30 -9.99 19.18
N GLN A 104 -3.56 -8.88 19.11
CA GLN A 104 -2.76 -8.53 17.94
C GLN A 104 -1.69 -9.59 17.70
N ALA A 105 -1.24 -9.73 16.45
CA ALA A 105 -0.07 -10.54 16.14
C ALA A 105 1.14 -10.08 16.99
N GLY A 106 1.53 -10.88 17.98
CA GLY A 106 2.64 -10.54 18.91
C GLY A 106 4.04 -10.60 18.30
N ALA A 107 4.15 -10.74 16.98
CA ALA A 107 5.38 -10.72 16.20
C ALA A 107 5.10 -10.02 14.86
N ASP A 108 6.02 -9.16 14.42
CA ASP A 108 5.85 -8.29 13.25
C ASP A 108 5.64 -9.06 11.94
N VAL A 109 6.07 -10.31 11.87
CA VAL A 109 5.87 -11.17 10.68
C VAL A 109 4.44 -11.72 10.57
N GLN A 110 3.66 -11.79 11.66
CA GLN A 110 2.44 -12.61 11.70
C GLN A 110 1.14 -11.83 11.39
N PHE A 111 0.12 -12.58 10.96
CA PHE A 111 -1.25 -12.08 10.84
C PHE A 111 -2.08 -12.42 12.10
N PRO A 112 -3.06 -11.58 12.47
CA PRO A 112 -4.01 -11.88 13.54
C PRO A 112 -4.74 -13.21 13.28
N GLN A 113 -4.88 -14.02 14.32
CA GLN A 113 -5.41 -15.39 14.22
C GLN A 113 -6.92 -15.44 14.48
N GLY A 114 -7.58 -16.45 13.91
CA GLY A 114 -9.01 -16.71 14.17
C GLY A 114 -10.00 -15.73 13.50
N LEU A 115 -9.52 -14.84 12.63
CA LEU A 115 -10.34 -13.93 11.85
C LEU A 115 -10.72 -14.53 10.48
N THR A 116 -11.80 -14.00 9.90
CA THR A 116 -12.17 -14.20 8.49
C THR A 116 -11.95 -12.88 7.77
N PHE A 117 -11.13 -12.88 6.72
CA PHE A 117 -10.76 -11.67 6.00
C PHE A 117 -11.65 -11.41 4.78
N ALA A 118 -11.90 -10.13 4.50
CA ALA A 118 -12.33 -9.62 3.20
C ALA A 118 -11.08 -9.11 2.43
N ALA A 119 -11.16 -9.08 1.11
CA ALA A 119 -10.06 -8.57 0.30
C ALA A 119 -9.92 -7.04 0.46
N GLY A 120 -8.66 -6.57 0.47
CA GLY A 120 -8.34 -5.23 0.93
C GLY A 120 -6.84 -4.96 1.06
N GLY A 121 -6.50 -3.68 1.19
CA GLY A 121 -5.13 -3.19 1.36
C GLY A 121 -4.43 -2.86 0.05
N ALA A 122 -3.25 -2.28 0.17
CA ALA A 122 -2.42 -1.82 -0.93
C ALA A 122 -0.94 -2.14 -0.63
N PRO A 123 -0.30 -3.06 -1.38
CA PRO A 123 1.14 -3.32 -1.26
C PRO A 123 1.96 -2.05 -1.42
N GLY A 124 2.86 -1.80 -0.49
CA GLY A 124 3.70 -0.60 -0.39
C GLY A 124 3.01 0.58 0.30
N TYR A 125 1.76 0.43 0.76
CA TYR A 125 0.89 1.48 1.30
C TYR A 125 0.04 1.07 2.53
N SER A 126 0.22 -0.14 3.09
CA SER A 126 -0.65 -0.61 4.20
C SER A 126 -0.04 -1.77 4.99
N ARG A 127 -0.39 -1.91 6.27
CA ARG A 127 0.18 -2.91 7.18
C ARG A 127 -0.06 -4.35 6.75
N TYR A 128 -1.23 -4.62 6.17
CA TYR A 128 -1.67 -5.93 5.70
C TYR A 128 -2.33 -5.85 4.32
N VAL A 129 -2.11 -6.86 3.48
CA VAL A 129 -2.80 -7.00 2.19
C VAL A 129 -3.45 -8.38 2.07
N PHE A 130 -4.76 -8.37 1.86
CA PHE A 130 -5.61 -9.55 1.76
C PHE A 130 -6.15 -9.67 0.33
N ARG A 131 -5.89 -10.80 -0.35
CA ARG A 131 -6.29 -11.01 -1.74
C ARG A 131 -7.30 -12.14 -1.86
N GLU A 132 -8.29 -11.95 -2.73
CA GLU A 132 -9.30 -12.96 -3.04
C GLU A 132 -8.77 -14.00 -4.03
N HIS A 133 -9.06 -15.27 -3.74
CA HIS A 133 -8.82 -16.40 -4.62
C HIS A 133 -10.04 -17.32 -4.62
N SER A 134 -10.07 -18.29 -5.55
CA SER A 134 -11.17 -19.28 -5.66
C SER A 134 -11.34 -20.20 -4.45
N GLU A 135 -10.39 -20.21 -3.51
CA GLU A 135 -10.43 -20.96 -2.25
C GLU A 135 -10.79 -20.06 -1.04
N GLY A 136 -10.99 -18.76 -1.25
CA GLY A 136 -11.26 -17.74 -0.23
C GLY A 136 -10.27 -16.57 -0.28
N VAL A 137 -10.42 -15.63 0.66
CA VAL A 137 -9.46 -14.53 0.85
C VAL A 137 -8.28 -15.03 1.69
N VAL A 138 -7.05 -14.74 1.24
CA VAL A 138 -5.83 -15.08 1.99
C VAL A 138 -4.97 -13.83 2.23
N PRO A 139 -4.22 -13.78 3.34
CA PRO A 139 -3.16 -12.79 3.51
C PRO A 139 -2.02 -13.00 2.51
N THR A 140 -1.47 -11.91 1.99
CA THR A 140 -0.41 -11.93 0.95
C THR A 140 0.77 -11.00 1.23
N LEU A 141 0.60 -10.02 2.13
CA LEU A 141 1.67 -9.09 2.50
C LEU A 141 1.54 -8.62 3.96
N VAL A 142 2.69 -8.47 4.60
CA VAL A 142 2.95 -7.86 5.91
C VAL A 142 4.00 -6.77 5.72
N GLU A 143 3.80 -5.59 6.31
CA GLU A 143 4.57 -4.38 6.01
C GLU A 143 5.01 -3.62 7.28
N GLY A 144 6.27 -3.20 7.36
CA GLY A 144 6.93 -2.55 8.51
C GLY A 144 7.10 -3.42 9.77
N PRO A 145 7.79 -2.91 10.80
CA PRO A 145 7.41 -3.21 12.17
C PRO A 145 5.99 -2.69 12.44
N ILE A 146 5.30 -3.24 13.43
CA ILE A 146 3.98 -2.81 13.89
C ILE A 146 3.97 -1.33 14.28
N ASP A 147 5.01 -0.88 15.00
CA ASP A 147 5.14 0.47 15.53
C ASP A 147 6.39 1.17 14.97
N GLY A 148 6.35 2.50 14.85
CA GLY A 148 7.53 3.33 14.61
C GLY A 148 8.00 3.46 13.16
N THR A 149 7.24 2.94 12.18
CA THR A 149 7.52 3.13 10.74
C THR A 149 7.10 4.53 10.28
N VAL A 150 7.92 5.21 9.48
CA VAL A 150 7.54 6.39 8.70
C VAL A 150 7.46 6.05 7.23
N ARG A 151 6.23 5.99 6.71
CA ARG A 151 5.94 5.73 5.31
C ARG A 151 6.04 7.02 4.48
N CYS A 152 7.14 7.17 3.74
CA CYS A 152 7.43 8.33 2.88
C CYS A 152 6.55 8.46 1.61
N GLN A 153 5.30 8.03 1.66
CA GLN A 153 4.39 7.90 0.51
C GLN A 153 3.75 9.22 0.03
N ASP A 154 4.32 10.36 0.44
CA ASP A 154 3.98 11.70 -0.03
C ASP A 154 5.22 12.28 -0.72
N ALA A 155 5.11 12.55 -2.02
CA ALA A 155 6.20 13.09 -2.83
C ALA A 155 6.59 14.55 -2.47
N ALA A 156 5.85 15.20 -1.55
CA ALA A 156 6.28 16.46 -0.93
C ALA A 156 7.22 16.25 0.26
N LEU A 157 7.37 15.02 0.78
CA LEU A 157 8.34 14.71 1.82
C LEU A 157 9.74 14.48 1.22
N PRO A 158 10.80 15.11 1.77
CA PRO A 158 12.18 14.98 1.29
C PRO A 158 12.81 13.64 1.69
N CYS A 159 12.27 12.54 1.16
CA CYS A 159 12.61 11.16 1.51
C CYS A 159 13.43 10.42 0.45
N SER A 160 13.65 10.98 -0.74
CA SER A 160 14.53 10.36 -1.74
C SER A 160 15.97 10.32 -1.23
N TYR A 161 16.83 9.49 -1.84
CA TYR A 161 18.25 9.44 -1.48
C TYR A 161 18.90 10.82 -1.66
N ARG A 162 18.54 11.54 -2.72
CA ARG A 162 19.05 12.88 -2.99
C ARG A 162 18.52 13.93 -2.01
N ASP A 163 17.24 13.90 -1.67
CA ASP A 163 16.65 14.89 -0.76
C ASP A 163 17.20 14.73 0.66
N LEU A 164 17.35 13.49 1.15
CA LEU A 164 17.97 13.19 2.44
C LEU A 164 19.43 13.70 2.48
N LYS A 165 20.16 13.52 1.38
CA LYS A 165 21.55 14.00 1.23
C LYS A 165 21.64 15.52 1.15
N GLU A 166 20.68 16.18 0.51
CA GLU A 166 20.57 17.65 0.48
C GLU A 166 20.19 18.22 1.86
N LEU A 167 19.24 17.62 2.57
CA LEU A 167 18.90 17.98 3.96
C LEU A 167 20.14 17.89 4.87
N HIS A 168 20.87 16.78 4.81
CA HIS A 168 22.08 16.60 5.60
C HIS A 168 23.17 17.63 5.25
N THR A 169 23.40 17.87 3.97
CA THR A 169 24.47 18.78 3.48
C THR A 169 24.14 20.25 3.74
N SER A 170 22.86 20.63 3.63
CA SER A 170 22.40 22.00 3.87
C SER A 170 22.33 22.36 5.36
N GLY A 171 22.12 21.37 6.23
CA GLY A 171 21.88 21.58 7.65
C GLY A 171 20.54 22.28 7.93
N ALA A 172 19.55 22.08 7.07
CA ALA A 172 18.19 22.58 7.26
C ALA A 172 17.48 21.90 8.45
N ASP A 173 16.46 22.55 9.00
CA ASP A 173 15.61 21.95 10.03
C ASP A 173 14.87 20.73 9.45
N LEU A 174 14.90 19.60 10.17
CA LEU A 174 14.27 18.37 9.73
C LEU A 174 12.73 18.46 9.82
N PRO A 175 11.98 18.05 8.79
CA PRO A 175 10.53 17.92 8.88
C PRO A 175 10.15 16.92 9.98
N ALA A 176 9.27 17.32 10.89
CA ALA A 176 8.82 16.47 12.00
C ALA A 176 8.19 15.14 11.52
N ALA A 177 7.63 15.12 10.30
CA ALA A 177 7.10 13.94 9.65
C ALA A 177 8.15 12.82 9.43
N LEU A 178 9.44 13.14 9.30
CA LEU A 178 10.50 12.13 9.17
C LEU A 178 10.80 11.41 10.49
N GLN A 179 10.32 11.93 11.64
CA GLN A 179 10.51 11.40 13.00
C GLN A 179 11.97 11.04 13.38
N MET A 180 12.96 11.68 12.74
CA MET A 180 14.38 11.45 12.96
C MET A 180 15.11 12.72 13.40
N ASN A 181 16.28 12.52 14.01
CA ASN A 181 17.20 13.59 14.39
C ASN A 181 18.41 13.70 13.43
N ALA A 182 19.23 14.74 13.61
CA ALA A 182 20.33 15.03 12.70
C ALA A 182 21.47 13.99 12.71
N ASP A 183 21.69 13.30 13.82
CA ASP A 183 22.71 12.24 13.92
C ASP A 183 22.21 10.94 13.25
N GLU A 184 20.90 10.65 13.34
CA GLU A 184 20.24 9.57 12.58
C GLU A 184 20.32 9.84 11.07
N LEU A 185 19.93 11.03 10.60
CA LEU A 185 20.05 11.40 9.19
C LEU A 185 21.50 11.32 8.69
N ALA A 186 22.47 11.79 9.47
CA ALA A 186 23.89 11.72 9.11
C ALA A 186 24.37 10.27 8.96
N THR A 187 23.87 9.36 9.80
CA THR A 187 24.17 7.93 9.75
C THR A 187 23.49 7.28 8.54
N LEU A 188 22.22 7.58 8.31
CA LEU A 188 21.44 7.08 7.17
C LEU A 188 22.08 7.49 5.84
N VAL A 189 22.43 8.77 5.67
CA VAL A 189 23.08 9.26 4.44
C VAL A 189 24.45 8.58 4.24
N ALA A 190 25.21 8.29 5.30
CA ALA A 190 26.46 7.54 5.18
C ALA A 190 26.24 6.09 4.73
N GLN A 191 25.20 5.40 5.25
CA GLN A 191 24.83 4.05 4.81
C GLN A 191 24.34 4.03 3.35
N LEU A 192 23.54 5.02 2.94
CA LEU A 192 23.06 5.16 1.56
C LEU A 192 24.18 5.53 0.57
N ASP A 193 25.17 6.32 0.99
CA ASP A 193 26.37 6.62 0.20
C ASP A 193 27.24 5.37 -0.02
N GLU A 194 27.36 4.50 0.99
CA GLU A 194 28.07 3.22 0.89
C GLU A 194 27.34 2.24 -0.04
N LEU A 195 26.01 2.12 0.11
CA LEU A 195 25.14 1.34 -0.76
C LEU A 195 25.16 1.83 -2.21
N ASN A 196 25.13 3.15 -2.43
CA ASN A 196 25.31 3.77 -3.74
C ASN A 196 26.66 3.37 -4.36
N ALA A 197 27.76 3.43 -3.59
CA ALA A 197 29.07 3.04 -4.08
C ALA A 197 29.15 1.55 -4.49
N PHE A 198 28.47 0.65 -3.77
CA PHE A 198 28.32 -0.76 -4.17
C PHE A 198 27.50 -0.89 -5.45
N ALA A 199 26.35 -0.21 -5.53
CA ALA A 199 25.45 -0.25 -6.67
C ALA A 199 26.16 0.24 -7.96
N GLU A 200 26.83 1.39 -7.89
CA GLU A 200 27.61 1.98 -8.99
C GLU A 200 28.77 1.08 -9.46
N ALA A 201 29.40 0.33 -8.54
CA ALA A 201 30.42 -0.65 -8.89
C ALA A 201 29.88 -1.86 -9.70
N HIS A 202 28.56 -2.06 -9.70
CA HIS A 202 27.85 -3.09 -10.48
C HIS A 202 26.90 -2.49 -11.52
N ARG A 203 27.12 -1.24 -11.96
CA ARG A 203 26.25 -0.57 -12.93
C ARG A 203 26.12 -1.30 -14.27
N ASP A 204 27.18 -1.98 -14.73
CA ASP A 204 27.08 -2.95 -15.82
C ASP A 204 26.60 -4.30 -15.27
N VAL A 205 25.50 -4.84 -15.83
CA VAL A 205 24.95 -6.16 -15.46
C VAL A 205 25.98 -7.29 -15.60
N GLN A 206 27.00 -7.12 -16.44
CA GLN A 206 28.11 -8.08 -16.56
C GLN A 206 28.97 -8.14 -15.30
N ASP A 207 29.17 -7.02 -14.59
CA ASP A 207 29.93 -7.00 -13.33
C ASP A 207 29.16 -7.73 -12.21
N ALA A 208 27.82 -7.59 -12.17
CA ALA A 208 26.97 -8.38 -11.26
C ALA A 208 26.99 -9.88 -11.57
N CYS A 209 26.83 -10.28 -12.84
CA CYS A 209 26.96 -11.69 -13.21
C CYS A 209 28.36 -12.25 -12.87
N ALA A 210 29.43 -11.48 -13.07
CA ALA A 210 30.79 -11.87 -12.72
C ALA A 210 31.02 -11.96 -11.20
N ALA A 211 30.31 -11.16 -10.41
CA ALA A 211 30.28 -11.22 -8.96
C ALA A 211 29.41 -12.36 -8.39
N GLY A 212 28.69 -13.10 -9.24
CA GLY A 212 27.91 -14.28 -8.84
C GLY A 212 26.42 -14.04 -8.63
N PHE A 213 25.91 -12.85 -8.94
CA PHE A 213 24.47 -12.57 -8.89
C PHE A 213 23.70 -13.37 -9.96
N VAL A 214 22.47 -13.77 -9.64
CA VAL A 214 21.58 -14.57 -10.51
C VAL A 214 20.21 -13.89 -10.62
N SER A 215 19.75 -13.63 -11.84
CA SER A 215 18.43 -13.02 -12.08
C SER A 215 17.29 -13.95 -11.66
N ASP A 216 16.18 -13.39 -11.18
CA ASP A 216 14.90 -14.08 -11.08
C ASP A 216 14.20 -14.31 -12.43
N ARG A 217 14.67 -13.70 -13.51
CA ARG A 217 14.08 -13.66 -14.86
C ARG A 217 12.78 -12.85 -14.98
N ILE A 218 12.43 -12.04 -14.00
CA ILE A 218 11.14 -11.35 -13.90
C ILE A 218 11.39 -9.85 -13.85
N GLN A 219 10.83 -9.05 -14.74
CA GLN A 219 10.83 -7.59 -14.54
C GLN A 219 9.50 -7.15 -13.93
N THR A 220 9.50 -6.87 -12.63
CA THR A 220 8.30 -6.41 -11.95
C THR A 220 8.07 -4.91 -12.26
N PRO A 221 6.85 -4.52 -12.70
CA PRO A 221 6.50 -3.11 -12.95
C PRO A 221 6.80 -2.21 -11.76
N ASN A 222 7.50 -1.10 -12.02
CA ASN A 222 7.98 -0.13 -11.02
C ASN A 222 9.06 -0.64 -10.04
N MET A 223 9.71 -1.78 -10.31
CA MET A 223 10.79 -2.32 -9.46
C MET A 223 12.04 -2.78 -10.23
N GLY A 224 11.86 -3.28 -11.46
CA GLY A 224 12.92 -3.98 -12.19
C GLY A 224 12.91 -5.49 -11.92
N SER A 225 14.01 -6.14 -12.27
CA SER A 225 14.29 -7.57 -12.03
C SER A 225 15.32 -7.73 -10.94
N HIS A 226 15.06 -8.68 -10.05
CA HIS A 226 15.85 -8.93 -8.86
C HIS A 226 16.96 -9.92 -9.19
N PHE A 227 18.20 -9.45 -9.15
CA PHE A 227 19.39 -10.27 -9.29
C PHE A 227 19.91 -10.56 -7.89
N TYR A 228 19.88 -11.82 -7.46
CA TYR A 228 20.19 -12.26 -6.10
C TYR A 228 21.62 -12.81 -6.00
N ASN A 229 22.36 -12.44 -4.96
CA ASN A 229 23.60 -13.11 -4.57
C ASN A 229 23.31 -14.15 -3.48
N ILE A 230 23.11 -15.40 -3.91
CA ILE A 230 22.68 -16.50 -3.03
C ILE A 230 23.73 -16.81 -1.93
N ASP A 231 25.01 -16.54 -2.19
CA ASP A 231 26.09 -16.80 -1.25
C ASP A 231 26.13 -15.79 -0.08
N THR A 232 25.53 -14.60 -0.22
CA THR A 232 25.52 -13.56 0.83
C THR A 232 24.24 -13.53 1.68
N ILE A 233 23.11 -14.04 1.18
CA ILE A 233 21.79 -14.06 1.88
C ILE A 233 21.82 -14.63 3.32
N GLY A 234 22.80 -15.47 3.65
CA GLY A 234 22.98 -16.04 4.98
C GLY A 234 23.78 -15.18 5.98
N ASN A 235 24.32 -14.03 5.56
CA ASN A 235 25.27 -13.24 6.36
C ASN A 235 24.57 -12.32 7.39
N GLY A 236 23.30 -11.99 7.17
CA GLY A 236 22.61 -10.91 7.88
C GLY A 236 22.85 -9.56 7.22
N PHE A 237 22.21 -8.51 7.75
CA PHE A 237 22.22 -7.19 7.13
C PHE A 237 23.59 -6.50 7.20
N ASP A 238 24.07 -6.04 6.04
CA ASP A 238 25.15 -5.07 5.90
C ASP A 238 24.71 -4.00 4.86
N PRO A 239 24.60 -2.71 5.22
CA PRO A 239 24.13 -1.68 4.30
C PRO A 239 25.05 -1.50 3.07
N GLY A 240 26.31 -1.96 3.12
CA GLY A 240 27.26 -1.89 2.01
C GLY A 240 27.32 -3.14 1.12
N GLU A 241 26.64 -4.24 1.47
CA GLU A 241 26.63 -5.50 0.71
C GLU A 241 25.18 -6.01 0.51
N PRO A 242 24.38 -5.36 -0.37
CA PRO A 242 23.00 -5.79 -0.63
C PRO A 242 22.96 -7.18 -1.28
N GLU A 243 22.05 -8.03 -0.79
CA GLU A 243 21.82 -9.35 -1.39
C GLU A 243 21.24 -9.27 -2.80
N ILE A 244 20.64 -8.13 -3.18
CA ILE A 244 19.90 -7.96 -4.44
C ILE A 244 20.30 -6.67 -5.15
N LEU A 245 20.66 -6.81 -6.44
CA LEU A 245 20.75 -5.71 -7.39
C LEU A 245 19.49 -5.69 -8.26
N LEU A 246 18.98 -4.49 -8.60
CA LEU A 246 17.77 -4.33 -9.42
C LEU A 246 18.13 -3.80 -10.80
N TYR A 247 17.66 -4.49 -11.84
CA TYR A 247 17.90 -4.09 -13.24
C TYR A 247 16.61 -4.03 -14.05
N ALA A 248 16.48 -3.03 -14.93
CA ALA A 248 15.41 -2.97 -15.93
C ALA A 248 15.99 -3.02 -17.34
N LYS A 249 15.18 -3.39 -18.33
CA LYS A 249 15.54 -3.32 -19.74
C LYS A 249 16.00 -1.90 -20.14
N ALA A 250 17.15 -1.79 -20.79
CA ALA A 250 17.74 -0.52 -21.20
C ALA A 250 16.94 0.22 -22.31
N ASP A 251 16.02 -0.46 -22.99
CA ASP A 251 15.09 0.16 -23.96
C ASP A 251 13.86 0.79 -23.31
N GLY A 252 13.71 0.68 -21.98
CA GLY A 252 12.58 1.22 -21.22
C GLY A 252 11.29 0.42 -21.35
N THR A 253 11.31 -0.80 -21.89
CA THR A 253 10.12 -1.66 -22.05
C THR A 253 9.93 -2.65 -20.89
N LEU A 254 8.72 -3.20 -20.77
CA LEU A 254 8.48 -4.44 -20.03
C LEU A 254 8.71 -5.64 -20.97
N PRO A 255 9.26 -6.77 -20.48
CA PRO A 255 9.38 -7.99 -21.27
C PRO A 255 8.03 -8.69 -21.46
N ASP A 256 7.85 -9.37 -22.60
CA ASP A 256 6.70 -10.26 -22.88
C ASP A 256 7.07 -11.71 -22.52
N GLY A 257 7.29 -11.93 -21.22
CA GLY A 257 7.73 -13.21 -20.64
C GLY A 257 9.03 -13.11 -19.84
N ALA A 258 9.69 -14.26 -19.64
CA ALA A 258 10.92 -14.34 -18.84
C ALA A 258 12.10 -13.62 -19.51
N LEU A 259 12.83 -12.82 -18.74
CA LEU A 259 14.17 -12.35 -19.10
C LEU A 259 15.16 -13.53 -19.22
N ASP A 260 16.35 -13.26 -19.74
CA ASP A 260 17.46 -14.21 -19.79
C ASP A 260 18.18 -14.37 -18.43
N GLN A 261 19.42 -14.88 -18.44
CA GLN A 261 20.15 -15.26 -17.23
C GLN A 261 21.64 -14.92 -17.31
N CYS A 262 22.28 -14.90 -16.14
CA CYS A 262 23.72 -15.01 -16.02
C CYS A 262 24.14 -16.47 -16.28
N GLU A 263 24.87 -16.75 -17.37
CA GLU A 263 25.44 -18.07 -17.67
C GLU A 263 26.98 -18.00 -17.57
N ASP A 264 27.60 -18.88 -16.79
CA ASP A 264 29.05 -18.90 -16.51
C ASP A 264 29.64 -17.52 -16.11
N GLY A 265 28.84 -16.69 -15.43
CA GLY A 265 29.22 -15.34 -14.99
C GLY A 265 29.06 -14.23 -16.03
N VAL A 266 28.30 -14.48 -17.11
CA VAL A 266 28.05 -13.53 -18.20
C VAL A 266 26.55 -13.37 -18.44
N TRP A 267 26.04 -12.14 -18.51
CA TRP A 267 24.65 -11.87 -18.89
C TRP A 267 24.43 -12.19 -20.37
N THR A 268 23.44 -13.03 -20.67
CA THR A 268 23.17 -13.51 -22.05
C THR A 268 22.07 -12.75 -22.78
N GLY A 269 21.31 -11.90 -22.09
CA GLY A 269 20.11 -11.24 -22.60
C GLY A 269 20.31 -9.88 -23.27
N GLU A 270 19.18 -9.20 -23.49
CA GLU A 270 19.14 -7.81 -23.94
C GLU A 270 19.82 -6.86 -22.93
N PRO A 271 20.33 -5.69 -23.36
CA PRO A 271 21.00 -4.75 -22.46
C PRO A 271 20.08 -4.30 -21.32
N MET A 272 20.65 -4.25 -20.11
CA MET A 272 19.97 -3.85 -18.88
C MET A 272 20.59 -2.57 -18.32
N VAL A 273 19.82 -1.81 -17.53
CA VAL A 273 20.27 -0.68 -16.72
C VAL A 273 20.02 -0.97 -15.25
N LEU A 274 20.97 -0.62 -14.39
CA LEU A 274 20.80 -0.66 -12.93
C LEU A 274 19.76 0.40 -12.52
N VAL A 275 18.75 -0.01 -11.75
CA VAL A 275 17.65 0.85 -11.29
C VAL A 275 17.53 0.95 -9.77
N GLY A 276 18.27 0.13 -9.01
CA GLY A 276 18.27 0.18 -7.55
C GLY A 276 18.93 -1.03 -6.90
N THR A 277 18.71 -1.17 -5.60
CA THR A 277 19.18 -2.29 -4.78
C THR A 277 18.03 -2.81 -3.92
N ALA A 278 18.18 -4.00 -3.36
CA ALA A 278 17.27 -4.51 -2.33
C ALA A 278 18.00 -5.46 -1.38
N PHE A 279 17.39 -5.68 -0.23
CA PHE A 279 17.86 -6.58 0.82
C PHE A 279 16.86 -7.71 1.03
N ILE A 280 17.35 -8.86 1.49
CA ILE A 280 16.50 -9.94 1.97
C ILE A 280 17.10 -10.64 3.19
N ILE A 281 16.33 -10.67 4.28
CA ILE A 281 16.69 -11.33 5.53
C ILE A 281 15.74 -12.54 5.72
N PRO A 282 16.21 -13.77 5.45
CA PRO A 282 15.36 -14.95 5.56
C PRO A 282 14.95 -15.25 7.02
N PRO A 283 13.80 -15.93 7.25
CA PRO A 283 13.39 -16.32 8.60
C PRO A 283 14.38 -17.27 9.30
N GLN A 284 15.26 -17.94 8.56
CA GLN A 284 16.33 -18.78 9.11
C GLN A 284 17.47 -17.96 9.76
N VAL A 285 17.55 -16.66 9.48
CA VAL A 285 18.56 -15.73 10.03
C VAL A 285 18.01 -14.98 11.24
N ILE A 286 16.80 -14.41 11.12
CA ILE A 286 16.20 -13.51 12.13
C ILE A 286 15.03 -14.11 12.92
N GLY A 287 14.45 -15.24 12.48
CA GLY A 287 13.26 -15.82 13.11
C GLY A 287 11.99 -15.01 12.79
N ASP A 288 11.20 -14.72 13.81
CA ASP A 288 9.95 -13.94 13.74
C ASP A 288 10.15 -12.45 14.14
N ASP A 289 11.38 -12.03 14.47
CA ASP A 289 11.71 -10.67 14.87
C ASP A 289 11.78 -9.72 13.65
N HIS A 290 11.56 -8.42 13.87
CA HIS A 290 11.76 -7.38 12.85
C HIS A 290 13.25 -6.96 12.74
N PRO A 291 13.79 -6.67 11.54
CA PRO A 291 15.15 -6.15 11.38
C PRO A 291 15.38 -4.78 12.03
N ASP A 292 16.56 -4.58 12.61
CA ASP A 292 17.08 -3.28 13.05
C ASP A 292 18.27 -2.93 12.16
N THR A 293 18.11 -1.98 11.24
CA THR A 293 18.88 -1.93 9.97
C THR A 293 19.42 -0.55 9.59
N PHE A 294 18.77 0.24 8.74
CA PHE A 294 19.23 1.60 8.45
C PHE A 294 18.86 2.53 9.61
N ALA A 295 19.58 3.64 9.73
CA ALA A 295 19.34 4.59 10.80
C ALA A 295 18.03 5.37 10.61
N GLY A 296 17.15 5.31 11.61
CA GLY A 296 15.88 6.03 11.63
C GLY A 296 14.68 5.21 11.12
N PRO A 297 13.49 5.81 11.05
CA PRO A 297 12.23 5.08 10.93
C PRO A 297 11.77 4.83 9.49
N LEU A 298 12.60 5.10 8.47
CA LEU A 298 12.15 5.13 7.06
C LEU A 298 12.07 3.75 6.39
N ASP A 299 12.62 2.70 7.01
CA ASP A 299 12.72 1.36 6.43
C ASP A 299 11.33 0.72 6.22
N ASN A 300 10.97 0.48 4.97
CA ASN A 300 9.71 -0.18 4.60
C ASN A 300 9.90 -1.68 4.32
N TRP A 301 10.37 -2.39 5.35
CA TRP A 301 10.49 -3.85 5.32
C TRP A 301 9.14 -4.51 5.07
N HIS A 302 9.12 -5.62 4.34
CA HIS A 302 7.88 -6.37 4.09
C HIS A 302 8.13 -7.85 3.87
N ILE A 303 7.09 -8.66 4.08
CA ILE A 303 7.10 -10.10 3.79
C ILE A 303 5.97 -10.43 2.81
N HIS A 304 6.33 -11.09 1.71
CA HIS A 304 5.37 -11.74 0.82
C HIS A 304 4.98 -13.12 1.34
N TYR A 305 3.66 -13.34 1.41
CA TYR A 305 3.01 -14.59 1.81
C TYR A 305 2.25 -15.20 0.64
N ASN A 306 2.14 -16.53 0.62
CA ASN A 306 1.42 -17.28 -0.44
C ASN A 306 1.92 -16.95 -1.87
N LEU A 307 3.23 -16.69 -2.01
CA LEU A 307 3.83 -16.33 -3.29
C LEU A 307 4.09 -17.59 -4.13
N CYS A 308 3.59 -17.57 -5.36
CA CYS A 308 3.90 -18.56 -6.37
C CYS A 308 4.91 -17.98 -7.36
N ARG A 309 6.15 -18.49 -7.32
CA ARG A 309 7.21 -17.99 -8.21
C ARG A 309 7.15 -18.62 -9.60
N GLY A 310 7.05 -17.78 -10.62
CA GLY A 310 6.85 -18.14 -12.03
C GLY A 310 7.96 -17.64 -12.93
N ASN A 311 9.21 -17.93 -12.54
CA ASN A 311 10.43 -17.49 -13.22
C ASN A 311 10.51 -17.96 -14.70
N ALA A 312 9.82 -19.06 -15.06
CA ALA A 312 9.76 -19.55 -16.43
C ALA A 312 8.75 -18.78 -17.29
N GLU A 313 7.69 -18.25 -16.67
CA GLU A 313 6.68 -17.38 -17.27
C GLU A 313 7.09 -15.90 -17.25
N GLY A 314 8.12 -15.53 -16.48
CA GLY A 314 8.57 -14.15 -16.31
C GLY A 314 7.67 -13.31 -15.40
N ARG A 315 6.94 -13.95 -14.47
CA ARG A 315 6.03 -13.27 -13.54
C ARG A 315 5.80 -14.10 -12.29
N ASP A 316 5.61 -13.42 -11.16
CA ASP A 316 5.11 -14.03 -9.93
C ASP A 316 3.61 -13.77 -9.74
N SER A 317 2.95 -14.66 -9.02
CA SER A 317 1.53 -14.58 -8.69
C SER A 317 1.30 -14.92 -7.22
N PHE A 318 0.35 -14.26 -6.56
CA PHE A 318 -0.15 -14.71 -5.27
C PHE A 318 -1.25 -15.75 -5.52
N LEU A 319 -1.06 -17.00 -5.07
CA LEU A 319 -1.97 -18.12 -5.37
C LEU A 319 -1.94 -19.15 -4.24
N PRO A 320 -3.06 -19.86 -3.98
CA PRO A 320 -3.05 -21.05 -3.14
C PRO A 320 -2.01 -22.08 -3.61
N LYS A 321 -1.34 -22.75 -2.67
CA LYS A 321 -0.29 -23.76 -2.92
C LYS A 321 -0.68 -24.81 -3.96
N SER A 322 -1.90 -25.33 -3.84
CA SER A 322 -2.56 -26.26 -4.76
C SER A 322 -2.50 -25.79 -6.22
N GLN A 323 -2.76 -24.52 -6.46
CA GLN A 323 -2.84 -23.89 -7.77
C GLN A 323 -1.45 -23.56 -8.30
N CYS A 324 -0.56 -23.09 -7.41
CA CYS A 324 0.84 -22.85 -7.74
C CYS A 324 1.55 -24.14 -8.21
N GLU A 325 1.42 -25.23 -7.46
CA GLU A 325 1.98 -26.53 -7.81
C GLU A 325 1.34 -27.08 -9.11
N ALA A 326 0.03 -26.86 -9.32
CA ALA A 326 -0.67 -27.30 -10.53
C ALA A 326 -0.23 -26.57 -11.81
N GLN A 327 0.21 -25.31 -11.71
CA GLN A 327 0.79 -24.56 -12.83
C GLN A 327 2.32 -24.74 -12.95
N GLY A 328 2.96 -25.51 -12.07
CA GLY A 328 4.40 -25.79 -12.10
C GLY A 328 5.28 -24.70 -11.48
N GLY A 329 4.70 -23.74 -10.76
CA GLY A 329 5.43 -22.68 -10.07
C GLY A 329 6.04 -23.13 -8.74
N ASN A 330 6.98 -22.34 -8.22
CA ASN A 330 7.64 -22.61 -6.94
C ASN A 330 6.95 -21.85 -5.80
N PHE A 331 6.13 -22.56 -5.02
CA PHE A 331 5.40 -21.95 -3.90
C PHE A 331 6.32 -21.61 -2.72
N SER A 332 6.15 -20.41 -2.16
CA SER A 332 6.81 -19.92 -0.95
C SER A 332 5.75 -19.48 0.07
N GLU A 333 5.73 -20.12 1.24
CA GLU A 333 4.77 -19.80 2.32
C GLU A 333 5.03 -18.40 2.89
N ALA A 334 6.31 -18.08 3.12
CA ALA A 334 6.86 -16.74 3.36
C ALA A 334 8.27 -16.67 2.76
N LEU A 335 8.68 -15.51 2.22
CA LEU A 335 10.06 -15.32 1.73
C LEU A 335 11.06 -14.87 2.81
N GLY A 336 10.59 -14.21 3.87
CA GLY A 336 11.42 -13.42 4.78
C GLY A 336 11.21 -11.92 4.57
N TRP A 337 11.90 -11.12 5.39
CA TRP A 337 11.87 -9.67 5.30
C TRP A 337 12.62 -9.19 4.06
N MET A 338 12.01 -8.31 3.28
CA MET A 338 12.59 -7.68 2.09
C MET A 338 12.45 -6.17 2.16
N LEU A 339 13.42 -5.44 1.61
CA LEU A 339 13.44 -3.97 1.57
C LEU A 339 14.04 -3.53 0.24
N HIS A 340 13.37 -2.62 -0.47
CA HIS A 340 13.97 -1.95 -1.65
C HIS A 340 14.72 -0.71 -1.20
N ALA A 341 15.85 -0.40 -1.83
CA ALA A 341 16.65 0.78 -1.54
C ALA A 341 17.09 1.46 -2.85
N TRP A 342 16.53 2.63 -3.14
CA TRP A 342 16.65 3.36 -4.40
C TRP A 342 17.83 4.33 -4.37
N VAL A 343 19.04 3.80 -4.47
CA VAL A 343 20.28 4.58 -4.48
C VAL A 343 20.88 4.83 -5.88
N ALA A 344 20.27 4.31 -6.93
CA ALA A 344 20.79 4.44 -8.30
C ALA A 344 20.58 5.87 -8.83
N ASP A 345 21.66 6.54 -9.27
CA ASP A 345 21.63 7.98 -9.59
C ASP A 345 20.61 8.37 -10.67
N ASP A 346 20.33 7.51 -11.65
CA ASP A 346 19.39 7.83 -12.73
C ASP A 346 17.92 7.52 -12.39
N PHE A 347 17.66 6.93 -11.23
CA PHE A 347 16.36 6.40 -10.78
C PHE A 347 16.02 6.79 -9.33
N ASP A 348 16.50 7.96 -8.89
CA ASP A 348 16.20 8.53 -7.57
C ASP A 348 14.69 8.69 -7.35
N ASN A 349 14.20 8.23 -6.20
CA ASN A 349 12.78 7.93 -6.01
C ASN A 349 12.10 8.91 -5.05
N GLN A 350 11.18 9.71 -5.59
CA GLN A 350 10.41 10.71 -4.86
C GLN A 350 9.28 10.10 -4.00
N LEU A 351 8.96 8.81 -4.15
CA LEU A 351 8.14 8.04 -3.19
C LEU A 351 8.93 7.64 -1.92
N GLY A 352 10.20 8.04 -1.83
CA GLY A 352 11.12 7.72 -0.74
C GLY A 352 12.15 6.66 -1.13
N VAL A 353 13.33 6.75 -0.52
CA VAL A 353 14.46 5.84 -0.79
C VAL A 353 14.14 4.37 -0.48
N PHE A 354 13.17 4.10 0.40
CA PHE A 354 12.78 2.75 0.82
C PHE A 354 11.39 2.29 0.36
N SER A 355 10.69 3.03 -0.51
CA SER A 355 9.34 2.61 -0.93
C SER A 355 9.36 1.31 -1.74
N MET A 356 8.29 0.51 -1.67
CA MET A 356 8.19 -0.74 -2.45
C MET A 356 8.18 -0.51 -3.97
N TRP A 357 7.75 0.68 -4.41
CA TRP A 357 7.61 1.07 -5.82
C TRP A 357 8.44 2.30 -6.14
N ASN A 358 9.01 2.34 -7.33
CA ASN A 358 9.71 3.49 -7.89
C ASN A 358 9.03 3.97 -9.17
N SER A 359 8.51 5.20 -9.14
CA SER A 359 7.78 5.83 -10.24
C SER A 359 8.63 6.12 -11.47
N THR A 360 9.95 6.15 -11.32
CA THR A 360 10.90 6.37 -12.43
C THR A 360 11.20 5.11 -13.25
N ILE A 361 10.80 3.93 -12.76
CA ILE A 361 11.01 2.64 -13.43
C ILE A 361 9.76 2.25 -14.22
N THR A 362 9.93 1.75 -15.45
CA THR A 362 8.83 1.34 -16.35
C THR A 362 7.81 0.42 -15.66
N PRO A 363 6.50 0.69 -15.80
CA PRO A 363 5.90 1.83 -16.49
C PRO A 363 6.03 3.11 -15.66
N VAL A 364 6.60 4.17 -16.25
CA VAL A 364 6.71 5.48 -15.58
C VAL A 364 5.30 6.04 -15.41
N LEU A 365 4.91 6.25 -14.16
CA LEU A 365 3.56 6.64 -13.74
C LEU A 365 3.66 7.64 -12.57
N ASP A 366 2.68 8.52 -12.47
CA ASP A 366 2.58 9.44 -11.33
C ASP A 366 2.33 8.66 -10.02
N PRO A 367 2.88 9.11 -8.87
CA PRO A 367 2.75 8.44 -7.56
C PRO A 367 1.33 7.99 -7.18
N ASP A 368 0.34 8.86 -7.37
CA ASP A 368 -1.06 8.58 -7.02
C ASP A 368 -1.66 7.47 -7.89
N THR A 369 -1.30 7.45 -9.18
CA THR A 369 -1.70 6.40 -10.11
C THR A 369 -1.06 5.06 -9.78
N ILE A 370 0.18 5.04 -9.26
CA ILE A 370 0.77 3.81 -8.74
C ILE A 370 -0.04 3.32 -7.53
N ARG A 371 -0.35 4.19 -6.57
CA ARG A 371 -1.17 3.85 -5.39
C ARG A 371 -2.50 3.22 -5.80
N GLU A 372 -3.25 3.88 -6.68
CA GLU A 372 -4.53 3.37 -7.24
C GLU A 372 -4.37 1.97 -7.85
N TYR A 373 -3.33 1.73 -8.66
CA TYR A 373 -3.07 0.41 -9.25
C TYR A 373 -2.64 -0.67 -8.26
N ARG A 374 -2.22 -0.32 -7.03
CA ARG A 374 -1.86 -1.30 -5.99
C ARG A 374 -3.00 -1.58 -5.00
N GLU A 375 -4.05 -0.76 -4.97
CA GLU A 375 -5.23 -1.03 -4.15
C GLU A 375 -5.92 -2.35 -4.54
N VAL A 376 -6.17 -3.19 -3.53
CA VAL A 376 -6.89 -4.45 -3.67
C VAL A 376 -8.35 -4.23 -3.27
N ARG A 377 -9.25 -4.37 -4.24
CA ARG A 377 -10.71 -4.39 -4.05
C ARG A 377 -11.22 -5.84 -4.15
N GLY A 378 -12.20 -6.20 -3.33
CA GLY A 378 -12.86 -7.51 -3.41
C GLY A 378 -13.79 -7.61 -4.62
N SER A 379 -13.99 -8.82 -5.16
CA SER A 379 -14.89 -9.01 -6.31
C SER A 379 -16.37 -8.89 -5.97
N ASP A 380 -16.69 -8.80 -4.66
CA ASP A 380 -18.01 -8.50 -4.11
C ASP A 380 -18.36 -7.00 -4.10
N PHE A 381 -17.40 -6.11 -4.38
CA PHE A 381 -17.62 -4.68 -4.45
C PHE A 381 -18.45 -4.34 -5.72
N PRO A 382 -19.60 -3.64 -5.58
CA PRO A 382 -20.40 -3.23 -6.73
C PRO A 382 -19.64 -2.36 -7.74
N GLU A 383 -20.06 -2.38 -9.01
CA GLU A 383 -19.54 -1.45 -10.03
C GLU A 383 -19.80 0.00 -9.58
N GLY A 384 -18.72 0.80 -9.54
CA GLY A 384 -18.77 2.17 -9.01
C GLY A 384 -18.79 2.27 -7.48
N ALA A 385 -18.46 1.22 -6.73
CA ALA A 385 -18.21 1.35 -5.29
C ALA A 385 -16.88 2.07 -5.01
N GLU A 386 -16.89 3.02 -4.06
CA GLU A 386 -15.65 3.61 -3.55
C GLU A 386 -15.11 2.86 -2.33
N GLN A 387 -13.80 2.99 -2.10
CA GLN A 387 -13.10 2.35 -1.00
C GLN A 387 -12.22 3.37 -0.26
N SER A 388 -12.28 3.33 1.06
CA SER A 388 -11.30 3.91 1.97
C SER A 388 -10.59 2.79 2.71
N LEU A 389 -9.25 2.83 2.70
CA LEU A 389 -8.45 1.96 3.56
C LEU A 389 -8.30 2.62 4.93
N ILE A 390 -8.58 1.88 6.00
CA ILE A 390 -8.18 2.27 7.36
C ILE A 390 -6.78 1.69 7.59
N ALA A 391 -5.78 2.57 7.63
CA ALA A 391 -4.37 2.24 7.81
C ALA A 391 -3.64 3.44 8.45
N ASP A 392 -2.55 3.18 9.17
CA ASP A 392 -1.73 4.20 9.84
C ASP A 392 -2.57 5.17 10.70
N PHE A 393 -3.62 4.67 11.36
CA PHE A 393 -4.62 5.47 12.10
C PHE A 393 -5.28 6.58 11.25
N LEU A 394 -5.55 6.33 9.97
CA LEU A 394 -6.22 7.27 9.06
C LEU A 394 -7.28 6.57 8.19
N TYR A 395 -8.32 7.32 7.82
CA TYR A 395 -9.23 6.97 6.72
C TYR A 395 -8.63 7.49 5.41
N SER A 396 -8.02 6.62 4.62
CA SER A 396 -7.32 6.98 3.38
C SER A 396 -8.27 7.21 2.19
N GLY A 397 -7.80 7.97 1.20
CA GLY A 397 -8.47 8.19 -0.09
C GLY A 397 -9.40 9.41 -0.11
N GLU A 398 -9.92 9.74 -1.29
CA GLU A 398 -10.94 10.80 -1.41
C GLU A 398 -12.31 10.25 -0.99
N LEU A 399 -12.88 10.77 0.10
CA LEU A 399 -14.19 10.37 0.59
C LEU A 399 -15.32 11.13 -0.13
N THR A 400 -15.37 11.06 -1.46
CA THR A 400 -16.40 11.71 -2.28
C THR A 400 -17.25 10.66 -3.00
N VAL A 401 -18.57 10.73 -2.85
CA VAL A 401 -19.53 9.79 -3.48
C VAL A 401 -20.75 10.50 -4.05
N ALA A 402 -21.47 9.84 -4.96
CA ALA A 402 -22.79 10.22 -5.41
C ALA A 402 -23.89 9.68 -4.46
N PRO A 403 -25.09 10.31 -4.42
CA PRO A 403 -26.22 9.78 -3.66
C PRO A 403 -26.57 8.34 -4.07
N GLY A 404 -26.64 7.43 -3.09
CA GLY A 404 -26.89 6.00 -3.32
C GLY A 404 -25.65 5.18 -3.73
N GLN A 405 -24.48 5.80 -3.94
CA GLN A 405 -23.22 5.09 -4.18
C GLN A 405 -22.66 4.55 -2.85
N PRO A 406 -22.27 3.26 -2.76
CA PRO A 406 -21.71 2.70 -1.53
C PRO A 406 -20.23 3.10 -1.35
N LEU A 407 -19.88 3.49 -0.13
CA LEU A 407 -18.52 3.72 0.33
C LEU A 407 -18.12 2.59 1.28
N PHE A 408 -17.07 1.85 0.92
CA PHE A 408 -16.51 0.77 1.70
C PHE A 408 -15.34 1.26 2.54
N PHE A 409 -15.27 0.80 3.79
CA PHE A 409 -14.13 0.99 4.67
C PHE A 409 -13.53 -0.38 4.99
N ASN A 410 -12.24 -0.56 4.69
CA ASN A 410 -11.52 -1.81 4.90
C ASN A 410 -10.42 -1.58 5.95
N ASN A 411 -10.47 -2.29 7.07
CA ASN A 411 -9.40 -2.21 8.07
C ASN A 411 -8.20 -3.04 7.61
N VAL A 412 -7.09 -2.38 7.30
CA VAL A 412 -5.79 -2.99 6.98
C VAL A 412 -4.67 -2.42 7.84
N ASP A 413 -5.04 -1.87 9.00
CA ASP A 413 -4.18 -1.47 10.09
C ASP A 413 -3.84 -2.68 10.98
N ALA A 414 -2.93 -2.49 11.93
CA ALA A 414 -2.52 -3.52 12.89
C ALA A 414 -3.56 -3.76 14.01
N VAL A 415 -4.43 -2.78 14.27
CA VAL A 415 -5.37 -2.73 15.40
C VAL A 415 -6.84 -2.61 14.95
N PRO A 416 -7.81 -2.91 15.83
CA PRO A 416 -9.23 -2.70 15.54
C PRO A 416 -9.61 -1.22 15.44
N HIS A 417 -10.58 -0.90 14.59
CA HIS A 417 -11.10 0.44 14.34
C HIS A 417 -12.63 0.45 14.30
N THR A 418 -13.24 1.63 14.13
CA THR A 418 -14.67 1.80 13.81
C THR A 418 -14.85 2.86 12.71
N VAL A 419 -16.04 2.93 12.14
CA VAL A 419 -16.52 4.01 11.27
C VAL A 419 -17.85 4.47 11.85
N THR A 420 -17.82 5.54 12.65
CA THR A 420 -18.94 6.00 13.45
C THR A 420 -19.31 7.43 13.05
N ALA A 421 -20.61 7.74 12.88
CA ALA A 421 -21.05 9.05 12.42
C ALA A 421 -20.89 10.15 13.48
N GLY A 422 -20.76 11.40 13.02
CA GLY A 422 -20.62 12.57 13.87
C GLY A 422 -19.17 12.89 14.22
N THR A 423 -18.92 13.30 15.46
CA THR A 423 -17.59 13.68 15.96
C THR A 423 -17.34 13.11 17.36
N PRO A 424 -16.09 13.03 17.84
CA PRO A 424 -15.79 12.54 19.19
C PRO A 424 -16.50 13.30 20.33
N SER A 425 -16.88 14.57 20.09
CA SER A 425 -17.61 15.43 21.05
C SER A 425 -19.12 15.45 20.85
N ASP A 426 -19.61 14.99 19.70
CA ASP A 426 -21.02 14.97 19.31
C ASP A 426 -21.25 13.78 18.36
N PRO A 427 -21.32 12.55 18.90
CA PRO A 427 -21.34 11.31 18.11
C PRO A 427 -22.79 10.86 17.80
N ASP A 428 -23.04 10.44 16.56
CA ASP A 428 -24.40 10.16 16.04
C ASP A 428 -24.57 8.67 15.63
N LEU A 429 -24.44 7.77 16.59
CA LEU A 429 -24.43 6.32 16.37
C LEU A 429 -25.74 5.77 15.77
N ASP A 430 -26.84 6.53 15.85
CA ASP A 430 -28.13 6.15 15.27
C ASP A 430 -28.21 6.43 13.74
N GLU A 431 -27.34 7.29 13.18
CA GLU A 431 -27.23 7.54 11.72
C GLU A 431 -26.39 6.43 11.04
N PHE A 432 -25.15 6.20 11.49
CA PHE A 432 -24.41 4.97 11.20
C PHE A 432 -23.30 4.69 12.21
N ASP A 433 -23.06 3.40 12.46
CA ASP A 433 -21.92 2.90 13.20
C ASP A 433 -21.55 1.50 12.69
N SER A 434 -20.27 1.28 12.35
CA SER A 434 -19.80 -0.02 11.87
C SER A 434 -19.72 -1.08 12.96
N GLY A 435 -19.68 -0.65 14.22
CA GLY A 435 -19.12 -1.44 15.31
C GLY A 435 -17.64 -1.75 15.09
N LEU A 436 -17.13 -2.73 15.82
CA LEU A 436 -15.70 -3.06 15.82
C LEU A 436 -15.27 -3.75 14.51
N LEU A 437 -14.38 -3.09 13.77
CA LEU A 437 -13.70 -3.62 12.59
C LEU A 437 -12.31 -4.11 12.98
N THR A 438 -12.12 -5.42 13.11
CA THR A 438 -10.78 -6.02 13.28
C THR A 438 -10.00 -6.00 11.95
N PRO A 439 -8.67 -6.17 11.96
CA PRO A 439 -7.88 -6.24 10.73
C PRO A 439 -8.43 -7.25 9.70
N GLY A 440 -8.45 -6.84 8.44
CA GLY A 440 -9.03 -7.53 7.29
C GLY A 440 -10.57 -7.57 7.25
N THR A 441 -11.29 -6.76 8.02
CA THR A 441 -12.77 -6.67 7.92
C THR A 441 -13.22 -5.42 7.16
N ASN A 442 -14.41 -5.50 6.54
CA ASN A 442 -15.01 -4.43 5.75
C ASN A 442 -16.34 -3.97 6.36
N PHE A 443 -16.60 -2.67 6.26
CA PHE A 443 -17.89 -2.03 6.47
C PHE A 443 -18.31 -1.29 5.19
N ALA A 444 -19.61 -1.15 4.95
CA ALA A 444 -20.14 -0.37 3.84
C ALA A 444 -21.26 0.54 4.32
N VAL A 445 -21.23 1.80 3.90
CA VAL A 445 -22.26 2.81 4.17
C VAL A 445 -22.70 3.45 2.86
N THR A 446 -23.97 3.85 2.79
CA THR A 446 -24.56 4.52 1.63
C THR A 446 -25.28 5.76 2.11
N PHE A 447 -25.09 6.87 1.40
CA PHE A 447 -25.69 8.16 1.71
C PHE A 447 -26.70 8.53 0.63
N ASP A 448 -27.98 8.67 0.98
CA ASP A 448 -29.04 8.93 0.00
C ASP A 448 -29.25 10.42 -0.30
N GLN A 449 -28.61 11.34 0.45
CA GLN A 449 -28.81 12.78 0.31
C GLN A 449 -27.47 13.52 0.10
N PRO A 450 -27.40 14.51 -0.81
CA PRO A 450 -26.23 15.38 -0.93
C PRO A 450 -25.94 16.15 0.36
N GLY A 451 -24.67 16.25 0.73
CA GLY A 451 -24.26 16.88 1.98
C GLY A 451 -22.81 16.55 2.36
N THR A 452 -22.41 16.95 3.56
CA THR A 452 -21.12 16.56 4.16
C THR A 452 -21.41 15.83 5.46
N TYR A 453 -20.95 14.59 5.56
CA TYR A 453 -21.14 13.71 6.71
C TYR A 453 -19.82 13.57 7.45
N SER A 454 -19.79 13.93 8.74
CA SER A 454 -18.59 13.73 9.57
C SER A 454 -18.58 12.29 10.08
N LEU A 455 -17.39 11.71 10.19
CA LEU A 455 -17.17 10.41 10.81
C LEU A 455 -15.89 10.41 11.65
N PHE A 456 -15.82 9.50 12.61
CA PHE A 456 -14.68 9.33 13.49
C PHE A 456 -14.51 7.87 13.94
N CYS A 457 -13.33 7.55 14.49
CA CYS A 457 -13.12 6.29 15.19
C CYS A 457 -13.43 6.43 16.68
N THR A 458 -14.32 5.59 17.18
CA THR A 458 -14.68 5.54 18.60
C THR A 458 -13.50 5.18 19.51
N LEU A 459 -12.54 4.38 19.00
CA LEU A 459 -11.36 3.94 19.76
C LEU A 459 -10.23 4.97 19.75
N HIS A 460 -10.17 5.80 18.70
CA HIS A 460 -9.06 6.70 18.41
C HIS A 460 -9.62 8.10 18.07
N PRO A 461 -9.90 8.95 19.08
CA PRO A 461 -10.63 10.20 18.88
C PRO A 461 -10.02 11.20 17.90
N ASP A 462 -8.72 11.13 17.65
CA ASP A 462 -8.03 11.98 16.67
C ASP A 462 -8.24 11.52 15.22
N MET A 463 -8.73 10.29 15.00
CA MET A 463 -9.12 9.76 13.69
C MET A 463 -10.49 10.31 13.29
N VAL A 464 -10.49 11.42 12.55
CA VAL A 464 -11.69 12.08 12.02
C VAL A 464 -11.60 12.27 10.52
N ALA A 465 -12.72 12.17 9.83
CA ALA A 465 -12.83 12.47 8.39
C ALA A 465 -14.22 13.01 8.03
N SER A 466 -14.38 13.45 6.79
CA SER A 466 -15.65 13.93 6.25
C SER A 466 -15.93 13.35 4.87
N VAL A 467 -17.07 12.68 4.71
CA VAL A 467 -17.58 12.21 3.41
C VAL A 467 -18.35 13.34 2.73
N THR A 468 -18.03 13.63 1.48
CA THR A 468 -18.78 14.58 0.64
C THR A 468 -19.69 13.81 -0.31
N VAL A 469 -20.99 14.02 -0.18
CA VAL A 469 -22.01 13.43 -1.06
C VAL A 469 -22.43 14.49 -2.07
N THR A 470 -22.07 14.27 -3.33
CA THR A 470 -22.20 15.27 -4.40
C THR A 470 -23.66 15.59 -4.75
N GLY A 471 -23.93 16.87 -5.03
CA GLY A 471 -25.20 17.29 -5.62
C GLY A 471 -25.29 16.91 -7.09
N SER A 472 -26.49 16.57 -7.55
CA SER A 472 -26.80 16.20 -8.95
C SER A 472 -26.70 17.36 -9.94
#